data_AF-A0A7Y3P6C6-F1
#
_entry.id   AF-A0A7Y3P6C6-F1
#
_cell.length_a   1.000
_cell.length_b   1.000
_cell.length_c   1.000
_cell.angle_alpha   90.00
_cell.angle_beta   90.00
_cell.angle_gamma   90.00
#
_symmetry.space_group_name_H-M   'P 1'
#
loop_
_entity.id
_entity.type
_entity.pdbx_description
1 polymer ?
#
loop_
_entity_poly.entity_id
_entity_poly.type
_entity_poly.pdbx_seq_one_letter_code
_entity_poly.pdbx_strand_id
1 'polypeptide(L)'
;MRKLFSSLSLALALCVTHFAPAAGASTNGSRPSRASLASVAARVARDLLVDQPRASAFFPLAPYVAMKTGLLTSPRGDWNDRLWAFYQLDVASAHHLLALHGPVHYAGYRANLSSVTWIYPGGCENLFGYWHLPGVRLEFRGPRGVVSLLIASLISWRGQWYVVHLGPNPRTRDAGEVDAPLLAVGQPGPAGGC
;
A
#
# COMPACT_ATOMS: atom_id res chain seq x y z
N MET A 1 38.97 71.77 16.57
CA MET A 1 37.56 71.44 16.29
C MET A 1 37.52 70.50 15.09
N ARG A 2 37.26 69.19 15.31
CA ARG A 2 37.21 68.15 14.27
C ARG A 2 35.79 68.11 13.68
N LYS A 3 35.64 68.18 12.35
CA LYS A 3 34.39 67.86 11.64
C LYS A 3 34.49 66.42 11.13
N LEU A 4 33.60 65.56 11.63
CA LEU A 4 33.37 64.19 11.16
C LEU A 4 32.49 64.24 9.91
N PHE A 5 32.94 63.64 8.82
CA PHE A 5 32.07 63.29 7.68
C PHE A 5 31.50 61.89 7.92
N SER A 6 30.17 61.79 7.92
CA SER A 6 29.40 60.56 8.07
C SER A 6 29.25 59.90 6.69
N SER A 7 29.69 58.65 6.56
CA SER A 7 29.52 57.84 5.35
C SER A 7 28.25 57.00 5.49
N LEU A 8 27.24 57.26 4.65
CA LEU A 8 26.03 56.47 4.54
C LEU A 8 26.31 55.25 3.63
N SER A 9 26.34 54.04 4.18
CA SER A 9 26.40 52.81 3.38
C SER A 9 25.00 52.23 3.22
N LEU A 10 24.47 52.29 2.00
CA LEU A 10 23.22 51.67 1.60
C LEU A 10 23.46 50.16 1.38
N ALA A 11 22.96 49.31 2.27
CA ALA A 11 23.04 47.85 2.10
C ALA A 11 21.85 47.37 1.25
N LEU A 12 22.14 46.93 0.02
CA LEU A 12 21.16 46.30 -0.87
C LEU A 12 20.99 44.83 -0.45
N ALA A 13 19.86 44.48 0.15
CA ALA A 13 19.54 43.10 0.49
C ALA A 13 19.13 42.32 -0.77
N LEU A 14 20.01 41.42 -1.25
CA LEU A 14 19.67 40.44 -2.28
C LEU A 14 18.73 39.40 -1.69
N CYS A 15 17.45 39.42 -2.08
CA CYS A 15 16.50 38.37 -1.75
C CYS A 15 16.76 37.17 -2.67
N VAL A 16 17.45 36.14 -2.17
CA VAL A 16 17.67 34.88 -2.89
C VAL A 16 16.42 34.02 -2.76
N THR A 17 15.56 34.03 -3.78
CA THR A 17 14.45 33.09 -3.89
C THR A 17 14.99 31.69 -4.13
N HIS A 18 14.89 30.82 -3.13
CA HIS A 18 15.17 29.39 -3.28
C HIS A 18 14.03 28.75 -4.08
N PHE A 19 14.23 28.51 -5.37
CA PHE A 19 13.39 27.58 -6.12
C PHE A 19 13.73 26.16 -5.67
N ALA A 20 12.85 25.55 -4.87
CA ALA A 20 12.92 24.11 -4.63
C ALA A 20 12.72 23.39 -5.98
N PRO A 21 13.57 22.42 -6.35
CA PRO A 21 13.36 21.65 -7.56
C PRO A 21 12.00 20.94 -7.48
N ALA A 22 11.21 21.01 -8.54
CA ALA A 22 9.98 20.24 -8.65
C ALA A 22 10.31 18.76 -8.43
N ALA A 23 9.63 18.11 -7.48
CA ALA A 23 9.80 16.68 -7.25
C ALA A 23 9.54 15.94 -8.57
N GLY A 24 10.56 15.23 -9.07
CA GLY A 24 10.44 14.48 -10.32
C GLY A 24 9.29 13.47 -10.28
N ALA A 25 8.63 13.24 -11.41
CA ALA A 25 7.52 12.29 -11.50
C ALA A 25 7.98 10.87 -11.13
N SER A 26 7.24 10.19 -10.25
CA SER A 26 7.57 8.82 -9.85
C SER A 26 7.47 7.86 -11.04
N THR A 27 8.52 7.05 -11.21
CA THR A 27 8.58 5.96 -12.18
C THR A 27 8.16 4.65 -11.53
N ASN A 28 7.97 3.59 -12.31
CA ASN A 28 7.68 2.27 -11.75
C ASN A 28 8.76 1.78 -10.76
N GLY A 29 10.03 2.12 -11.00
CA GLY A 29 11.14 1.78 -10.11
C GLY A 29 11.21 2.59 -8.82
N SER A 30 10.44 3.67 -8.69
CA SER A 30 10.46 4.50 -7.49
C SER A 30 9.98 3.70 -6.27
N ARG A 31 10.85 3.59 -5.25
CA ARG A 31 10.49 2.95 -3.97
C ARG A 31 9.36 3.73 -3.30
N PRO A 32 8.20 3.11 -3.02
CA PRO A 32 7.10 3.83 -2.41
C PRO A 32 7.43 4.33 -1.00
N SER A 33 6.86 5.46 -0.63
CA SER A 33 7.07 6.09 0.67
C SER A 33 6.24 5.44 1.79
N ARG A 34 6.61 5.70 3.04
CA ARG A 34 5.77 5.36 4.21
C ARG A 34 4.39 6.01 4.16
N ALA A 35 4.28 7.21 3.56
CA ALA A 35 3.01 7.89 3.38
C ALA A 35 2.10 7.11 2.41
N SER A 36 2.66 6.57 1.32
CA SER A 36 1.90 5.69 0.43
C SER A 36 1.41 4.42 1.14
N LEU A 37 2.26 3.84 2.01
CA LEU A 37 1.92 2.64 2.78
C LEU A 37 0.75 2.92 3.75
N ALA A 38 0.84 4.02 4.50
CA ALA A 38 -0.25 4.45 5.38
C ALA A 38 -1.55 4.71 4.59
N SER A 39 -1.42 5.28 3.39
CA SER A 39 -2.55 5.60 2.52
C SER A 39 -3.27 4.35 2.02
N VAL A 40 -2.55 3.33 1.53
CA VAL A 40 -3.18 2.06 1.12
C VAL A 40 -3.77 1.31 2.31
N ALA A 41 -3.08 1.26 3.46
CA ALA A 41 -3.58 0.60 4.65
C ALA A 41 -4.92 1.22 5.12
N ALA A 42 -5.02 2.55 5.13
CA ALA A 42 -6.27 3.25 5.47
C ALA A 42 -7.39 3.02 4.46
N ARG A 43 -7.07 2.92 3.15
CA ARG A 43 -8.08 2.59 2.12
C ARG A 43 -8.61 1.17 2.29
N VAL A 44 -7.73 0.19 2.45
CA VAL A 44 -8.13 -1.20 2.69
C VAL A 44 -8.97 -1.29 3.97
N ALA A 45 -8.50 -0.71 5.08
CA ALA A 45 -9.27 -0.72 6.33
C ALA A 45 -10.68 -0.12 6.17
N ARG A 46 -10.84 0.94 5.36
CA ARG A 46 -12.15 1.48 5.02
C ARG A 46 -12.99 0.50 4.23
N ASP A 47 -12.42 -0.15 3.21
CA ASP A 47 -13.12 -1.17 2.40
C ASP A 47 -13.65 -2.30 3.30
N LEU A 48 -12.84 -2.77 4.26
CA LEU A 48 -13.22 -3.80 5.23
C LEU A 48 -14.33 -3.35 6.20
N LEU A 49 -14.25 -2.12 6.70
CA LEU A 49 -15.22 -1.61 7.68
C LEU A 49 -16.61 -1.39 7.09
N VAL A 50 -16.70 -1.09 5.79
CA VAL A 50 -17.97 -0.74 5.13
C VAL A 50 -18.43 -1.74 4.07
N ASP A 51 -17.74 -2.87 3.92
CA ASP A 51 -17.98 -3.90 2.89
C ASP A 51 -18.08 -3.32 1.48
N GLN A 52 -17.12 -2.46 1.12
CA GLN A 52 -17.11 -1.81 -0.20
C GLN A 52 -15.69 -1.87 -0.77
N PRO A 53 -15.36 -2.90 -1.58
CA PRO A 53 -14.08 -2.99 -2.25
C PRO A 53 -13.92 -1.83 -3.25
N ARG A 54 -12.80 -1.10 -3.17
CA ARG A 54 -12.51 0.04 -4.07
C ARG A 54 -11.25 -0.20 -4.88
N ALA A 55 -11.35 0.08 -6.18
CA ALA A 55 -10.22 -0.02 -7.10
C ALA A 55 -9.03 0.90 -6.75
N SER A 56 -9.24 1.93 -5.92
CA SER A 56 -8.17 2.83 -5.46
C SER A 56 -7.23 2.21 -4.42
N ALA A 57 -7.63 1.11 -3.76
CA ALA A 57 -6.78 0.32 -2.88
C ALA A 57 -6.05 -0.83 -3.62
N PHE A 58 -6.63 -1.28 -4.72
CA PHE A 58 -6.22 -2.47 -5.45
C PHE A 58 -5.30 -2.16 -6.63
N PHE A 59 -4.46 -3.11 -7.01
CA PHE A 59 -3.50 -2.92 -8.09
C PHE A 59 -4.22 -2.63 -9.42
N PRO A 60 -3.92 -1.52 -10.11
CA PRO A 60 -4.75 -1.10 -11.23
C PRO A 60 -4.69 -2.06 -12.44
N LEU A 61 -5.81 -2.22 -13.13
CA LEU A 61 -5.96 -3.14 -14.26
C LEU A 61 -4.98 -2.86 -15.41
N ALA A 62 -4.83 -1.59 -15.82
CA ALA A 62 -3.98 -1.24 -16.95
C ALA A 62 -2.49 -1.66 -16.76
N PRO A 63 -1.80 -1.30 -15.65
CA PRO A 63 -0.46 -1.80 -15.41
C PRO A 63 -0.41 -3.31 -15.21
N TYR A 64 -1.43 -3.95 -14.63
CA TYR A 64 -1.45 -5.42 -14.55
C TYR A 64 -1.46 -6.09 -15.93
N VAL A 65 -2.34 -5.64 -16.82
CA VAL A 65 -2.41 -6.16 -18.18
C VAL A 65 -1.08 -5.94 -18.89
N ALA A 66 -0.46 -4.76 -18.75
CA ALA A 66 0.86 -4.50 -19.32
C ALA A 66 1.95 -5.43 -18.74
N MET A 67 1.88 -5.76 -17.44
CA MET A 67 2.83 -6.62 -16.74
C MET A 67 2.77 -8.08 -17.21
N LYS A 68 1.58 -8.53 -17.63
CA LYS A 68 1.26 -9.95 -17.89
C LYS A 68 1.00 -10.27 -19.37
N THR A 69 0.82 -9.27 -20.23
CA THR A 69 0.62 -9.50 -21.67
C THR A 69 1.79 -10.28 -22.26
N GLY A 70 1.50 -11.40 -22.93
CA GLY A 70 2.52 -12.30 -23.48
C GLY A 70 3.06 -13.34 -22.49
N LEU A 71 2.71 -13.24 -21.20
CA LEU A 71 2.99 -14.27 -20.19
C LEU A 71 1.73 -15.09 -19.86
N LEU A 72 0.56 -14.44 -19.84
CA LEU A 72 -0.73 -15.10 -19.60
C LEU A 72 -1.59 -15.10 -20.87
N THR A 73 -2.40 -16.14 -21.04
CA THR A 73 -3.40 -16.24 -22.12
C THR A 73 -4.43 -15.12 -22.05
N SER A 74 -4.90 -14.77 -20.85
CA SER A 74 -5.86 -13.68 -20.63
C SER A 74 -5.48 -12.84 -19.41
N PRO A 75 -4.60 -11.84 -19.54
CA PRO A 75 -4.21 -10.95 -18.45
C PRO A 75 -5.40 -10.19 -17.83
N ARG A 76 -6.36 -9.78 -18.67
CA ARG A 76 -7.56 -9.08 -18.21
C ARG A 76 -8.52 -10.01 -17.48
N GLY A 77 -8.72 -11.24 -17.98
CA GLY A 77 -9.52 -12.25 -17.31
C GLY A 77 -8.90 -12.60 -15.96
N ASP A 78 -7.60 -12.85 -15.92
CA ASP A 78 -6.90 -13.13 -14.66
C ASP A 78 -7.01 -11.98 -13.64
N TRP A 79 -6.95 -10.72 -14.08
CA TRP A 79 -7.19 -9.59 -13.18
C TRP A 79 -8.63 -9.56 -12.66
N ASN A 80 -9.64 -9.68 -13.54
CA ASN A 80 -11.04 -9.55 -13.17
C ASN A 80 -11.52 -10.74 -12.33
N ASP A 81 -11.31 -11.94 -12.86
CA ASP A 81 -11.97 -13.17 -12.44
C ASP A 81 -11.23 -13.85 -11.28
N ARG A 82 -9.93 -13.56 -11.13
CA ARG A 82 -9.12 -14.06 -10.01
C ARG A 82 -8.78 -12.94 -9.04
N LEU A 83 -7.94 -11.99 -9.45
CA LEU A 83 -7.36 -11.01 -8.51
C LEU A 83 -8.41 -10.10 -7.87
N TRP A 84 -9.22 -9.44 -8.70
CA TRP A 84 -10.26 -8.52 -8.24
C TRP A 84 -11.41 -9.27 -7.56
N ALA A 85 -11.91 -10.36 -8.15
CA ALA A 85 -12.95 -11.19 -7.53
C ALA A 85 -12.54 -11.68 -6.13
N PHE A 86 -11.30 -12.15 -5.96
CA PHE A 86 -10.78 -12.56 -4.66
C PHE A 86 -10.68 -11.39 -3.68
N TYR A 87 -10.22 -10.23 -4.11
CA TYR A 87 -10.22 -9.04 -3.25
C TYR A 87 -11.63 -8.73 -2.72
N GLN A 88 -12.67 -8.81 -3.57
CA GLN A 88 -14.05 -8.58 -3.15
C GLN A 88 -14.52 -9.62 -2.12
N LEU A 89 -14.24 -10.91 -2.35
CA LEU A 89 -14.58 -11.99 -1.42
C LEU A 89 -13.85 -11.86 -0.08
N ASP A 90 -12.57 -11.49 -0.11
CA ASP A 90 -11.74 -11.31 1.08
C ASP A 90 -12.21 -10.08 1.89
N VAL A 91 -12.61 -8.99 1.22
CA VAL A 91 -13.23 -7.80 1.86
C VAL A 91 -14.51 -8.18 2.60
N ALA A 92 -15.42 -8.92 1.96
CA ALA A 92 -16.68 -9.35 2.57
C ALA A 92 -16.43 -10.28 3.78
N SER A 93 -15.47 -11.21 3.66
CA SER A 93 -15.12 -12.14 4.75
C SER A 93 -14.51 -11.41 5.95
N ALA A 94 -13.61 -10.46 5.70
CA ALA A 94 -13.03 -9.63 6.73
C ALA A 94 -14.08 -8.70 7.37
N HIS A 95 -14.99 -8.13 6.59
CA HIS A 95 -16.10 -7.35 7.12
C HIS A 95 -16.94 -8.16 8.10
N HIS A 96 -17.34 -9.38 7.70
CA HIS A 96 -18.10 -10.29 8.54
C HIS A 96 -17.37 -10.60 9.85
N LEU A 97 -16.06 -10.91 9.78
CA LEU A 97 -15.23 -11.17 10.96
C LEU A 97 -15.18 -9.96 11.90
N LEU A 98 -14.98 -8.75 11.35
CA LEU A 98 -14.96 -7.52 12.15
C LEU A 98 -16.33 -7.27 12.81
N ALA A 99 -17.44 -7.52 12.11
CA ALA A 99 -18.79 -7.38 12.65
C ALA A 99 -19.07 -8.34 13.82
N LEU A 100 -18.55 -9.57 13.77
CA LEU A 100 -18.63 -10.54 14.89
C LEU A 100 -17.89 -10.06 16.14
N HIS A 101 -16.84 -9.24 15.99
CA HIS A 101 -16.11 -8.60 17.09
C HIS A 101 -16.85 -7.38 17.67
N GLY A 102 -17.94 -6.95 17.03
CA GLY A 102 -18.72 -5.77 17.40
C GLY A 102 -18.22 -4.50 16.72
N PRO A 103 -18.70 -3.31 17.14
CA PRO A 103 -18.27 -2.05 16.53
C PRO A 103 -16.77 -1.82 16.77
N VAL A 104 -16.03 -1.69 15.68
CA VAL A 104 -14.59 -1.42 15.68
C VAL A 104 -14.26 -0.23 14.79
N HIS A 105 -13.13 0.42 15.07
CA HIS A 105 -12.54 1.45 14.21
C HIS A 105 -11.11 1.07 13.83
N TYR A 106 -10.65 1.57 12.69
CA TYR A 106 -9.26 1.41 12.27
C TYR A 106 -8.32 2.14 13.23
N ALA A 107 -7.37 1.41 13.79
CA ALA A 107 -6.41 1.90 14.79
C ALA A 107 -5.00 2.12 14.23
N GLY A 108 -4.70 1.56 13.05
CA GLY A 108 -3.40 1.70 12.39
C GLY A 108 -2.93 0.42 11.72
N TYR A 109 -1.67 0.42 11.30
CA TYR A 109 -1.04 -0.72 10.67
C TYR A 109 0.34 -1.01 11.27
N ARG A 110 0.80 -2.25 11.09
CA ARG A 110 2.18 -2.67 11.33
C ARG A 110 2.75 -3.29 10.06
N ALA A 111 3.98 -2.97 9.74
CA ALA A 111 4.68 -3.55 8.60
C ALA A 111 6.14 -3.83 8.96
N ASN A 112 6.68 -4.93 8.46
CA ASN A 112 8.10 -5.18 8.53
C ASN A 112 8.81 -4.55 7.32
N LEU A 113 9.36 -3.35 7.49
CA LEU A 113 9.97 -2.62 6.37
C LEU A 113 11.28 -3.23 5.88
N SER A 114 11.92 -4.12 6.64
CA SER A 114 13.09 -4.88 6.16
C SER A 114 12.71 -5.96 5.14
N SER A 115 11.43 -6.36 5.09
CA SER A 115 10.89 -7.28 4.08
C SER A 115 10.53 -6.59 2.76
N VAL A 116 10.67 -5.27 2.66
CA VAL A 116 10.46 -4.56 1.40
C VAL A 116 11.59 -4.93 0.44
N THR A 117 11.23 -5.59 -0.66
CA THR A 117 12.20 -6.06 -1.66
C THR A 117 11.82 -5.59 -3.06
N TRP A 118 12.81 -5.43 -3.93
CA TRP A 118 12.60 -5.21 -5.35
C TRP A 118 12.50 -6.57 -6.05
N ILE A 119 11.39 -6.81 -6.72
CA ILE A 119 11.23 -7.95 -7.62
C ILE A 119 11.71 -7.51 -8.99
N TYR A 120 12.72 -8.21 -9.51
CA TYR A 120 13.26 -7.94 -10.84
C TYR A 120 12.31 -8.42 -11.94
N PRO A 121 12.36 -7.83 -13.15
CA PRO A 121 11.72 -8.40 -14.33
C PRO A 121 12.03 -9.90 -14.48
N GLY A 122 11.03 -10.69 -14.86
CA GLY A 122 11.07 -12.16 -14.88
C GLY A 122 10.70 -12.81 -13.55
N GLY A 123 10.89 -12.12 -12.42
CA GLY A 123 10.42 -12.57 -11.12
C GLY A 123 8.90 -12.60 -11.06
N CYS A 124 8.34 -13.67 -10.47
CA CYS A 124 6.90 -13.83 -10.29
C CYS A 124 6.10 -13.78 -11.60
N GLU A 125 6.74 -14.19 -12.70
CA GLU A 125 6.16 -14.19 -14.05
C GLU A 125 5.69 -12.78 -14.45
N ASN A 126 6.53 -11.76 -14.26
CA ASN A 126 6.19 -10.37 -14.57
C ASN A 126 7.20 -9.74 -15.53
N LEU A 127 6.72 -9.01 -16.54
CA LEU A 127 7.59 -8.37 -17.54
C LEU A 127 8.38 -7.18 -17.01
N PHE A 128 7.94 -6.54 -15.93
CA PHE A 128 8.65 -5.43 -15.31
C PHE A 128 8.68 -5.58 -13.79
N GLY A 129 9.72 -5.01 -13.18
CA GLY A 129 9.91 -5.10 -11.74
C GLY A 129 9.00 -4.17 -10.94
N TYR A 130 8.92 -4.43 -9.63
CA TYR A 130 8.15 -3.66 -8.67
C TYR A 130 8.72 -3.87 -7.27
N TRP A 131 8.45 -2.94 -6.36
CA TRP A 131 8.63 -3.15 -4.94
C TRP A 131 7.50 -4.02 -4.39
N HIS A 132 7.84 -4.99 -3.56
CA HIS A 132 6.93 -5.90 -2.89
C HIS A 132 7.06 -5.74 -1.38
N LEU A 133 5.92 -5.83 -0.67
CA LEU A 133 5.86 -5.85 0.78
C LEU A 133 4.79 -6.85 1.22
N PRO A 134 5.19 -7.99 1.83
CA PRO A 134 4.26 -8.97 2.35
C PRO A 134 3.77 -8.63 3.76
N GLY A 135 2.64 -9.22 4.15
CA GLY A 135 2.25 -9.36 5.56
C GLY A 135 2.03 -8.05 6.31
N VAL A 136 1.47 -7.03 5.66
CA VAL A 136 1.12 -5.78 6.36
C VAL A 136 -0.09 -6.05 7.24
N ARG A 137 0.03 -5.80 8.54
CA ARG A 137 -1.05 -6.03 9.49
C ARG A 137 -1.89 -4.78 9.69
N LEU A 138 -3.20 -4.90 9.55
CA LEU A 138 -4.18 -3.88 9.92
C LEU A 138 -4.68 -4.14 11.34
N GLU A 139 -4.84 -3.09 12.13
CA GLU A 139 -5.37 -3.15 13.48
C GLU A 139 -6.71 -2.43 13.59
N PHE A 140 -7.64 -3.05 14.28
CA PHE A 140 -8.95 -2.50 14.59
C PHE A 140 -9.19 -2.58 16.10
N ARG A 141 -9.81 -1.56 16.67
CA ARG A 141 -10.10 -1.46 18.10
C ARG A 141 -11.59 -1.29 18.33
N GLY A 142 -12.11 -2.04 19.30
CA GLY A 142 -13.49 -1.90 19.78
C GLY A 142 -13.60 -2.23 21.27
N PRO A 143 -14.82 -2.27 21.82
CA PRO A 143 -15.06 -2.57 23.24
C PRO A 143 -14.52 -3.95 23.67
N ARG A 144 -14.46 -4.91 22.74
CA ARG A 144 -13.92 -6.27 22.98
C ARG A 144 -12.40 -6.36 22.80
N GLY A 145 -11.71 -5.23 22.71
CA GLY A 145 -10.26 -5.16 22.52
C GLY A 145 -9.84 -5.01 21.05
N VAL A 146 -8.63 -5.47 20.74
CA VAL A 146 -8.03 -5.37 19.41
C VAL A 146 -8.37 -6.61 18.59
N VAL A 147 -8.71 -6.43 17.32
CA VAL A 147 -8.67 -7.47 16.29
C VAL A 147 -7.76 -7.00 15.17
N SER A 148 -6.92 -7.89 14.65
CA SER A 148 -5.98 -7.57 13.58
C SER A 148 -5.97 -8.65 12.49
N LEU A 149 -5.69 -8.24 11.26
CA LEU A 149 -5.74 -9.06 10.05
C LEU A 149 -4.53 -8.71 9.17
N LEU A 150 -4.05 -9.65 8.35
CA LEU A 150 -3.02 -9.37 7.36
C LEU A 150 -3.60 -8.92 6.02
N ILE A 151 -2.83 -8.08 5.33
CA ILE A 151 -2.79 -7.97 3.88
C ILE A 151 -1.65 -8.88 3.44
N ALA A 152 -1.97 -9.94 2.70
CA ALA A 152 -0.97 -10.92 2.29
C ALA A 152 0.14 -10.29 1.43
N SER A 153 -0.22 -9.46 0.44
CA SER A 153 0.75 -8.87 -0.49
C SER A 153 0.38 -7.48 -0.99
N LEU A 154 1.33 -6.55 -0.82
CA LEU A 154 1.36 -5.27 -1.51
C LEU A 154 2.42 -5.26 -2.62
N ILE A 155 2.10 -4.62 -3.74
CA ILE A 155 3.04 -4.32 -4.82
C ILE A 155 3.01 -2.84 -5.20
N SER A 156 4.11 -2.35 -5.76
CA SER A 156 4.21 -0.95 -6.14
C SER A 156 3.90 -0.68 -7.62
N TRP A 157 3.27 0.45 -7.89
CA TRP A 157 3.28 1.08 -9.21
C TRP A 157 3.46 2.58 -9.08
N ARG A 158 4.43 3.14 -9.83
CA ARG A 158 4.72 4.59 -9.86
C ARG A 158 4.87 5.21 -8.46
N GLY A 159 5.66 4.56 -7.60
CA GLY A 159 5.92 5.04 -6.24
C GLY A 159 4.74 4.90 -5.27
N GLN A 160 3.68 4.17 -5.63
CA GLN A 160 2.53 3.93 -4.77
C GLN A 160 2.34 2.45 -4.45
N TRP A 161 1.95 2.14 -3.22
CA TRP A 161 1.56 0.78 -2.79
C TRP A 161 0.10 0.48 -3.15
N TYR A 162 -0.15 -0.76 -3.58
CA TYR A 162 -1.46 -1.31 -3.85
C TYR A 162 -1.55 -2.74 -3.34
N VAL A 163 -2.75 -3.17 -2.95
CA VAL A 163 -3.04 -4.58 -2.70
C VAL A 163 -3.05 -5.35 -4.01
N VAL A 164 -2.41 -6.53 -4.02
CA VAL A 164 -2.65 -7.55 -5.06
C VAL A 164 -3.27 -8.81 -4.46
N HIS A 165 -2.97 -9.12 -3.20
CA HIS A 165 -3.62 -10.17 -2.43
C HIS A 165 -3.96 -9.63 -1.03
N LEU A 166 -5.24 -9.66 -0.67
CA LEU A 166 -5.70 -9.33 0.67
C LEU A 166 -5.66 -10.57 1.55
N GLY A 167 -6.41 -11.61 1.17
CA GLY A 167 -6.35 -12.94 1.76
C GLY A 167 -5.10 -13.73 1.34
N PRO A 168 -4.92 -14.94 1.89
CA PRO A 168 -3.74 -15.77 1.66
C PRO A 168 -3.51 -16.07 0.16
N ASN A 169 -2.23 -16.21 -0.19
CA ASN A 169 -1.77 -16.66 -1.49
C ASN A 169 -0.51 -17.53 -1.30
N PRO A 170 -0.51 -18.81 -1.70
CA PRO A 170 -1.63 -19.55 -2.30
C PRO A 170 -2.82 -19.69 -1.35
N ARG A 171 -4.03 -19.79 -1.91
CA ARG A 171 -5.27 -20.07 -1.17
C ARG A 171 -5.71 -21.51 -1.36
N THR A 172 -6.48 -22.03 -0.41
CA THR A 172 -6.91 -23.44 -0.43
C THR A 172 -8.12 -23.70 -1.33
N ARG A 173 -8.90 -22.65 -1.62
CA ARG A 173 -10.09 -22.69 -2.48
C ARG A 173 -10.41 -21.29 -3.01
N ASP A 174 -11.29 -21.22 -4.01
CA ASP A 174 -11.77 -19.96 -4.60
C ASP A 174 -12.91 -19.36 -3.77
N ALA A 175 -12.60 -19.00 -2.53
CA ALA A 175 -13.52 -18.34 -1.60
C ALA A 175 -12.84 -17.15 -0.92
N GLY A 176 -13.64 -16.34 -0.22
CA GLY A 176 -13.12 -15.27 0.63
C GLY A 176 -12.42 -15.84 1.86
N GLU A 177 -11.22 -15.36 2.11
CA GLU A 177 -10.38 -15.81 3.22
C GLU A 177 -9.75 -14.59 3.94
N VAL A 178 -9.77 -14.60 5.28
CA VAL A 178 -9.09 -13.59 6.10
C VAL A 178 -7.71 -14.11 6.45
N ASP A 179 -6.66 -13.38 6.07
CA ASP A 179 -5.28 -13.81 6.35
C ASP A 179 -4.88 -13.55 7.82
N ALA A 180 -4.47 -14.61 8.50
CA ALA A 180 -4.01 -14.67 9.89
C ALA A 180 -4.73 -13.70 10.87
N PRO A 181 -6.06 -13.84 11.05
CA PRO A 181 -6.81 -13.03 12.00
C PRO A 181 -6.35 -13.32 13.43
N LEU A 182 -6.30 -12.27 14.26
CA LEU A 182 -5.84 -12.36 15.65
C LEU A 182 -6.64 -11.42 16.55
N LEU A 183 -7.12 -11.92 17.69
CA LEU A 183 -7.79 -11.14 18.74
C LEU A 183 -6.80 -10.44 19.67
N ALA A 184 -5.78 -9.82 19.08
CA ALA A 184 -4.74 -9.06 19.76
C ALA A 184 -4.02 -8.14 18.78
N VAL A 185 -3.13 -7.31 19.33
CA VAL A 185 -2.06 -6.70 18.55
C VAL A 185 -1.20 -7.82 17.98
N GLY A 186 -1.17 -7.94 16.65
CA GLY A 186 -0.37 -8.96 15.98
C GLY A 186 0.96 -8.41 15.47
N GLN A 187 1.84 -9.32 15.04
CA GLN A 187 3.04 -8.95 14.29
C GLN A 187 2.75 -8.91 12.80
N PRO A 188 3.49 -8.10 12.00
CA PRO A 188 3.49 -8.27 10.55
C PRO A 188 3.71 -9.75 10.18
N GLY A 189 3.07 -10.19 9.10
CA GLY A 189 3.26 -11.53 8.57
C GLY A 189 4.73 -11.80 8.20
N PRO A 190 5.13 -13.08 8.08
CA PRO A 190 6.46 -13.42 7.59
C PRO A 190 6.70 -12.81 6.20
N ALA A 191 7.96 -12.78 5.77
CA ALA A 191 8.26 -12.49 4.39
C ALA A 191 7.57 -13.55 3.50
N GLY A 192 6.58 -13.14 2.73
CA GLY A 192 6.09 -13.88 1.57
C GLY A 192 6.83 -13.41 0.32
N GLY A 193 7.07 -14.31 -0.60
CA GLY A 193 7.35 -14.01 -2.00
C GLY A 193 6.22 -14.61 -2.83
N CYS A 194 6.32 -14.46 -4.14
CA CYS A 194 5.43 -15.21 -5.04
C CYS A 194 5.55 -16.71 -4.76
#